data_AF-A0A849KAH5-F1
#
_entry.id   AF-A0A849KAH5-F1
#
_cell.length_a   1.000
_cell.length_b   1.000
_cell.length_c   1.000
_cell.angle_alpha   90.00
_cell.angle_beta   90.00
_cell.angle_gamma   90.00
#
_symmetry.space_group_name_H-M   'P 1'
#
loop_
_entity.id
_entity.type
_entity.pdbx_description
1 polymer ?
#
loop_
_entity_poly.entity_id
_entity_poly.type
_entity_poly.pdbx_seq_one_letter_code
_entity_poly.pdbx_strand_id
1 'polypeptide(L)'
;MSTGRAEERSAGGRRKDGRRRPSVSERLEAGEITRDEATELTREAVLRTLTAAPKSRAELARSLARKGYPEDVAEHVLDRLQDVRLVDDAAYAEMIVRTRHTERGQARRAISAELQRRGVDPETATAALEQIDGDDERAAAAELARKHVARTRGLDRDRRVRRAVGALSRKGHNPSVAFAAVKDALAAEGESEDLDDLISLDD
;
A
#
# COMPACT_ATOMS: atom_id res chain seq x y z
N MET A 1 38.01 13.07 -58.17
CA MET A 1 36.74 13.82 -58.15
C MET A 1 36.14 13.59 -56.77
N SER A 2 36.27 14.52 -55.82
CA SER A 2 35.34 15.66 -55.61
C SER A 2 33.95 15.13 -55.26
N THR A 3 33.31 15.36 -54.11
CA THR A 3 33.37 16.34 -53.01
C THR A 3 32.60 15.70 -51.83
N GLY A 4 32.84 16.01 -50.57
CA GLY A 4 32.00 17.02 -49.93
C GLY A 4 31.99 16.89 -48.40
N ARG A 5 32.57 17.91 -47.78
CA ARG A 5 32.46 18.44 -46.42
C ARG A 5 31.04 18.33 -45.81
N ALA A 6 30.94 17.80 -44.58
CA ALA A 6 29.93 18.20 -43.58
C ALA A 6 30.42 17.77 -42.19
N GLU A 7 30.94 18.72 -41.41
CA GLU A 7 30.30 19.24 -40.19
C GLU A 7 30.72 18.49 -38.91
N GLU A 8 31.78 19.03 -38.31
CA GLU A 8 32.05 18.95 -36.88
C GLU A 8 30.81 19.34 -36.08
N ARG A 9 30.14 18.34 -35.48
CA ARG A 9 29.16 18.59 -34.42
C ARG A 9 29.86 18.53 -33.07
N SER A 10 30.38 19.68 -32.68
CA SER A 10 30.65 20.04 -31.29
C SER A 10 29.33 19.97 -30.50
N ALA A 11 29.10 18.86 -29.81
CA ALA A 11 28.05 18.75 -28.80
C ALA A 11 28.68 19.04 -27.43
N GLY A 12 28.92 20.33 -27.18
CA GLY A 12 29.17 20.86 -25.85
C GLY A 12 27.97 20.66 -24.93
N GLY A 13 27.87 19.48 -24.32
CA GLY A 13 26.96 19.21 -23.22
C GLY A 13 27.50 19.80 -21.92
N ARG A 14 27.44 21.13 -21.79
CA ARG A 14 27.73 21.84 -20.55
C ARG A 14 26.66 21.46 -19.52
N ARG A 15 26.89 20.39 -18.75
CA ARG A 15 26.07 20.07 -17.58
C ARG A 15 26.18 21.27 -16.64
N LYS A 16 25.09 22.03 -16.53
CA LYS A 16 24.93 23.04 -15.49
C LYS A 16 25.18 22.34 -14.16
N ASP A 17 26.27 22.73 -13.52
CA ASP A 17 26.59 22.39 -12.14
C ASP A 17 25.58 23.13 -11.25
N GLY A 18 24.34 22.63 -11.27
CA GLY A 18 23.23 23.18 -10.51
C GLY A 18 23.41 22.74 -9.07
N ARG A 19 24.16 23.52 -8.29
CA ARG A 19 24.27 23.32 -6.83
C ARG A 19 22.87 23.06 -6.28
N ARG A 20 22.67 21.85 -5.76
CA ARG A 20 21.45 21.46 -5.05
C ARG A 20 21.22 22.50 -3.94
N ARG A 21 19.98 22.99 -3.82
CA ARG A 21 19.62 23.86 -2.70
C ARG A 21 19.90 23.13 -1.37
N PRO A 22 20.58 23.77 -0.40
CA PRO A 22 20.79 23.18 0.91
C PRO A 22 19.47 22.75 1.54
N SER A 23 19.48 21.57 2.15
CA SER A 23 18.39 21.00 2.93
C SER A 23 18.20 21.75 4.26
N VAL A 24 17.11 21.47 4.96
CA VAL A 24 16.85 22.12 6.25
C VAL A 24 17.91 21.70 7.28
N SER A 25 18.38 20.44 7.25
CA SER A 25 19.48 19.98 8.11
C SER A 25 20.77 20.76 7.84
N GLU A 26 21.19 20.86 6.58
CA GLU A 26 22.42 21.57 6.21
C GLU A 26 22.36 23.06 6.61
N ARG A 27 21.20 23.70 6.44
CA ARG A 27 21.00 25.11 6.84
C ARG A 27 21.03 25.29 8.36
N LEU A 28 20.47 24.35 9.11
CA LEU A 28 20.48 24.37 10.57
C LEU A 28 21.91 24.17 11.10
N GLU A 29 22.64 23.19 10.56
CA GLU A 29 24.04 22.91 10.91
C GLU A 29 24.98 24.08 10.58
N ALA A 30 24.73 24.77 9.47
CA ALA A 30 25.45 25.98 9.09
C ALA A 30 25.07 27.23 9.91
N GLY A 31 24.06 27.14 10.80
CA GLY A 31 23.55 28.26 11.58
C GLY A 31 22.81 29.31 10.74
N GLU A 32 22.41 28.97 9.51
CA GLU A 32 21.65 29.86 8.61
C GLU A 32 20.18 29.98 9.01
N ILE A 33 19.68 29.00 9.76
CA ILE A 33 18.35 29.00 10.37
C ILE A 33 18.44 28.56 11.82
N THR A 34 17.51 29.05 12.62
CA THR A 34 17.28 28.62 13.99
C THR A 34 16.54 27.29 14.05
N ARG A 35 16.58 26.63 15.21
CA ARG A 35 15.80 25.41 15.46
C ARG A 35 14.29 25.65 15.37
N ASP A 36 13.83 26.83 15.78
CA ASP A 36 12.42 27.21 15.70
C ASP A 36 11.97 27.36 14.23
N GLU A 37 12.78 28.00 13.39
CA GLU A 37 12.52 28.07 11.95
C GLU A 37 12.52 26.69 11.29
N ALA A 38 13.45 25.80 11.66
CA ALA A 38 13.45 24.42 11.19
C ALA A 38 12.18 23.66 11.61
N THR A 39 11.70 23.90 12.83
CA THR A 39 10.46 23.32 13.37
C THR A 39 9.25 23.76 12.55
N GLU A 40 9.12 25.05 12.26
CA GLU A 40 8.00 25.57 11.46
C GLU A 40 8.03 25.10 10.01
N LEU A 41 9.20 25.06 9.37
CA LEU A 41 9.35 24.48 8.03
C LEU A 41 8.95 23.00 7.99
N THR A 42 9.32 22.25 9.02
CA THR A 42 8.98 20.83 9.17
C THR A 42 7.47 20.66 9.34
N ARG A 43 6.85 21.44 10.23
CA ARG A 43 5.40 21.46 10.45
C ARG A 43 4.66 21.76 9.14
N GLU A 44 5.04 22.81 8.42
CA GLU A 44 4.42 23.18 7.16
C GLU A 44 4.52 22.05 6.13
N ALA A 45 5.68 21.39 6.04
CA ALA A 45 5.89 20.28 5.12
C ALA A 45 5.01 19.06 5.46
N VAL A 46 4.82 18.75 6.74
CA VAL A 46 3.92 17.69 7.20
C VAL A 46 2.48 18.03 6.88
N LEU A 47 2.01 19.22 7.26
CA LEU A 47 0.63 19.66 7.03
C LEU A 47 0.30 19.67 5.53
N ARG A 48 1.21 20.17 4.69
CA ARG A 48 1.04 20.14 3.22
C ARG A 48 0.92 18.70 2.69
N THR A 49 1.66 17.76 3.29
CA THR A 49 1.59 16.34 2.91
C THR A 49 0.24 15.75 3.29
N LEU A 50 -0.25 16.03 4.50
CA LEU A 50 -1.53 15.54 5.01
C LEU A 50 -2.74 16.11 4.25
N THR A 51 -2.68 17.38 3.84
CA THR A 51 -3.72 17.99 2.99
C THR A 51 -3.83 17.29 1.63
N ALA A 52 -2.73 16.78 1.09
CA ALA A 52 -2.74 16.10 -0.21
C ALA A 52 -3.22 14.65 -0.12
N ALA A 53 -2.82 13.92 0.94
CA ALA A 53 -3.26 12.55 1.17
C ALA A 53 -3.02 12.13 2.63
N PRO A 54 -3.88 11.26 3.20
CA PRO A 54 -3.60 10.61 4.47
C PRO A 54 -2.26 9.85 4.45
N LYS A 55 -1.53 9.92 5.55
CA LYS A 55 -0.25 9.24 5.78
C LYS A 55 -0.18 8.70 7.19
N SER A 56 0.51 7.57 7.36
CA SER A 56 0.95 7.18 8.69
C SER A 56 2.08 8.08 9.18
N ARG A 57 2.31 8.11 10.49
CA ARG A 57 3.47 8.76 11.10
C ARG A 57 4.78 8.31 10.45
N ALA A 58 4.95 7.00 10.28
CA ALA A 58 6.17 6.44 9.70
C ALA A 58 6.36 6.85 8.23
N GLU A 59 5.29 7.01 7.45
CA GLU A 59 5.37 7.55 6.08
C GLU A 59 5.81 9.02 6.07
N LEU A 60 5.32 9.82 7.03
CA LEU A 60 5.72 11.23 7.19
C LEU A 60 7.19 11.34 7.58
N ALA A 61 7.65 10.59 8.59
CA ALA A 61 9.05 10.55 9.02
C ALA A 61 9.98 10.18 7.86
N ARG A 62 9.67 9.09 7.13
CA ARG A 62 10.42 8.71 5.92
C ARG A 62 10.41 9.80 4.85
N SER A 63 9.31 10.54 4.70
CA SER A 63 9.23 11.64 3.73
C SER A 63 10.09 12.84 4.15
N LEU A 64 10.16 13.16 5.44
CA LEU A 64 10.97 14.25 5.97
C LEU A 64 12.46 13.92 5.84
N ALA A 65 12.87 12.72 6.23
CA ALA A 65 14.25 12.24 6.08
C ALA A 65 14.72 12.33 4.62
N ARG A 66 13.92 11.85 3.67
CA ARG A 66 14.25 11.96 2.23
C ARG A 66 14.40 13.40 1.73
N LYS A 67 13.71 14.36 2.35
CA LYS A 67 13.77 15.78 2.01
C LYS A 67 14.90 16.52 2.75
N GLY A 68 15.61 15.85 3.65
CA GLY A 68 16.74 16.42 4.41
C GLY A 68 16.29 17.33 5.56
N TYR A 69 15.24 16.93 6.27
CA TYR A 69 14.89 17.56 7.55
C TYR A 69 15.66 16.88 8.69
N PRO A 70 16.07 17.62 9.74
CA PRO A 70 16.69 17.04 10.94
C PRO A 70 15.75 16.03 11.61
N GLU A 71 16.29 14.88 12.03
CA GLU A 71 15.50 13.81 12.63
C GLU A 71 14.88 14.22 13.97
N ASP A 72 15.64 14.88 14.84
CA ASP A 72 15.17 15.34 16.16
C ASP A 72 14.02 16.35 16.04
N VAL A 73 14.10 17.25 15.05
CA VAL A 73 13.05 18.23 14.76
C VAL A 73 11.82 17.55 14.15
N ALA A 74 12.03 16.58 13.25
CA ALA A 74 10.96 15.80 12.65
C ALA A 74 10.15 15.03 13.69
N GLU A 75 10.83 14.27 14.56
CA GLU A 75 10.17 13.51 15.62
C GLU A 75 9.41 14.44 16.58
N HIS A 76 10.02 15.55 17.01
CA HIS A 76 9.35 16.52 17.86
C HIS A 76 8.06 17.08 17.24
N VAL A 77 8.10 17.44 15.95
CA VAL A 77 6.91 17.94 15.24
C VAL A 77 5.84 16.86 15.11
N LEU A 78 6.24 15.63 14.76
CA LEU A 78 5.30 14.52 14.62
C LEU A 78 4.63 14.16 15.95
N ASP A 79 5.36 14.19 17.07
CA ASP A 79 4.81 14.02 18.42
C ASP A 79 3.75 15.07 18.72
N ARG A 80 4.08 16.35 18.51
CA ARG A 80 3.13 17.44 18.76
C ARG A 80 1.90 17.36 17.88
N LEU A 81 2.03 16.93 16.63
CA LEU A 81 0.89 16.72 15.73
C LEU A 81 0.07 15.50 16.11
N GLN A 82 0.68 14.48 16.71
CA GLN A 82 -0.01 13.32 17.25
C GLN A 82 -0.79 13.67 18.54
N ASP A 83 -0.20 14.47 19.43
CA ASP A 83 -0.87 14.97 20.66
C ASP A 83 -2.18 15.68 20.34
N VAL A 84 -2.22 16.45 19.24
CA VAL A 84 -3.42 17.16 18.77
C VAL A 84 -4.24 16.38 17.74
N ARG A 85 -3.94 15.09 17.53
CA ARG A 85 -4.63 14.17 16.59
C ARG A 85 -4.67 14.62 15.13
N LEU A 86 -3.70 15.42 14.69
CA LEU A 86 -3.49 15.70 13.26
C LEU A 86 -2.73 14.56 12.57
N VAL A 87 -1.87 13.86 13.31
CA VAL A 87 -1.31 12.56 12.92
C VAL A 87 -1.96 11.51 13.80
N ASP A 88 -2.66 10.56 13.18
CA ASP A 88 -3.40 9.53 13.88
C ASP A 88 -3.31 8.21 13.10
N ASP A 89 -2.42 7.33 13.55
CA ASP A 89 -2.19 6.03 12.91
C ASP A 89 -3.38 5.07 13.10
N ALA A 90 -4.18 5.24 14.16
CA ALA A 90 -5.38 4.43 14.40
C ALA A 90 -6.48 4.80 13.40
N ALA A 91 -6.80 6.09 13.29
CA ALA A 91 -7.76 6.58 12.31
C ALA A 91 -7.30 6.26 10.86
N TYR A 92 -6.00 6.38 10.58
CA TYR A 92 -5.43 5.98 9.31
C TYR A 92 -5.60 4.49 9.03
N ALA A 93 -5.33 3.63 10.01
CA ALA A 93 -5.47 2.19 9.88
C ALA A 93 -6.93 1.79 9.61
N GLU A 94 -7.89 2.30 10.40
CA GLU A 94 -9.32 2.05 10.20
C GLU A 94 -9.80 2.45 8.80
N MET A 95 -9.35 3.61 8.30
CA MET A 95 -9.64 4.05 6.95
C MET A 95 -9.12 3.04 5.92
N ILE A 96 -7.86 2.61 6.05
CA ILE A 96 -7.28 1.62 5.13
C ILE A 96 -8.05 0.31 5.18
N VAL A 97 -8.35 -0.22 6.37
CA VAL A 97 -9.08 -1.48 6.55
C VAL A 97 -10.44 -1.39 5.85
N ARG A 98 -11.20 -0.32 6.10
CA ARG A 98 -12.52 -0.08 5.50
C ARG A 98 -12.47 -0.05 3.97
N THR A 99 -11.58 0.76 3.41
CA THR A 99 -11.43 0.90 1.95
C THR A 99 -10.96 -0.42 1.31
N ARG A 100 -10.01 -1.13 1.92
CA ARG A 100 -9.48 -2.38 1.35
C ARG A 100 -10.47 -3.53 1.41
N HIS A 101 -11.16 -3.68 2.52
CA HIS A 101 -12.16 -4.73 2.67
C HIS A 101 -13.38 -4.45 1.81
N THR A 102 -14.02 -3.31 2.02
CA THR A 102 -15.31 -2.98 1.39
C THR A 102 -15.21 -2.81 -0.13
N GLU A 103 -14.22 -2.06 -0.61
CA GLU A 103 -14.15 -1.73 -2.05
C GLU A 103 -13.35 -2.76 -2.84
N ARG A 104 -12.37 -3.43 -2.21
CA ARG A 104 -11.41 -4.28 -2.91
C ARG A 104 -11.52 -5.76 -2.55
N GLY A 105 -12.37 -6.14 -1.59
CA GLY A 105 -12.56 -7.52 -1.15
C GLY A 105 -11.27 -8.16 -0.64
N GLN A 106 -10.36 -7.36 -0.05
CA GLN A 106 -9.13 -7.88 0.54
C GLN A 106 -9.40 -8.46 1.92
N ALA A 107 -8.78 -9.59 2.22
CA ALA A 107 -8.85 -10.24 3.53
C ALA A 107 -7.93 -9.56 4.56
N ARG A 108 -8.17 -9.83 5.85
CA ARG A 108 -7.43 -9.26 6.97
C ARG A 108 -5.92 -9.43 6.82
N ARG A 109 -5.47 -10.59 6.35
CA ARG A 109 -4.03 -10.88 6.13
C ARG A 109 -3.36 -9.92 5.14
N ALA A 110 -4.00 -9.65 4.01
CA ALA A 110 -3.44 -8.73 3.01
C ALA A 110 -3.41 -7.29 3.52
N ILE A 111 -4.45 -6.89 4.25
CA ILE A 111 -4.57 -5.56 4.84
C ILE A 111 -3.51 -5.38 5.94
N SER A 112 -3.33 -6.36 6.83
CA SER A 112 -2.28 -6.37 7.86
C SER A 112 -0.89 -6.16 7.25
N ALA A 113 -0.56 -6.90 6.19
CA ALA A 113 0.72 -6.76 5.50
C ALA A 113 0.86 -5.38 4.80
N GLU A 114 -0.24 -4.74 4.39
CA GLU A 114 -0.21 -3.37 3.90
C GLU A 114 0.05 -2.34 5.01
N LEU A 115 -0.63 -2.47 6.15
CA LEU A 115 -0.45 -1.59 7.31
C LEU A 115 0.99 -1.66 7.86
N GLN A 116 1.53 -2.87 8.00
CA GLN A 116 2.93 -3.08 8.43
C GLN A 116 3.93 -2.43 7.47
N ARG A 117 3.75 -2.58 6.14
CA ARG A 117 4.62 -1.91 5.15
C ARG A 117 4.51 -0.39 5.20
N ARG A 118 3.36 0.14 5.61
CA ARG A 118 3.15 1.57 5.83
C ARG A 118 3.75 2.03 7.16
N GLY A 119 4.16 1.10 8.03
CA GLY A 119 4.78 1.37 9.33
C GLY A 119 3.77 1.71 10.41
N VAL A 120 2.53 1.21 10.29
CA VAL A 120 1.55 1.24 11.39
C VAL A 120 1.97 0.19 12.41
N ASP A 121 1.91 0.56 13.69
CA ASP A 121 2.23 -0.32 14.81
C ASP A 121 1.35 -1.60 14.81
N PRO A 122 1.89 -2.78 15.18
CA PRO A 122 1.13 -4.03 15.18
C PRO A 122 -0.13 -4.03 16.03
N GLU A 123 -0.14 -3.37 17.20
CA GLU A 123 -1.31 -3.30 18.08
C GLU A 123 -2.40 -2.44 17.43
N THR A 124 -2.01 -1.29 16.88
CA THR A 124 -2.92 -0.39 16.15
C THR A 124 -3.51 -1.08 14.91
N ALA A 125 -2.68 -1.79 14.15
CA ALA A 125 -3.13 -2.56 13.00
C ALA A 125 -4.09 -3.69 13.38
N THR A 126 -3.81 -4.38 14.50
CA THR A 126 -4.67 -5.45 15.02
C THR A 126 -6.04 -4.91 15.42
N ALA A 127 -6.07 -3.83 16.22
CA ALA A 127 -7.32 -3.19 16.64
C ALA A 127 -8.16 -2.73 15.44
N ALA A 128 -7.54 -2.07 14.45
CA ALA A 128 -8.26 -1.65 13.25
C ALA A 128 -8.82 -2.83 12.44
N LEU A 129 -8.19 -4.01 12.48
CA LEU A 129 -8.66 -5.21 11.80
C LEU A 129 -9.81 -5.93 12.53
N GLU A 130 -10.08 -5.59 13.80
CA GLU A 130 -11.19 -6.17 14.57
C GLU A 130 -12.57 -5.77 13.99
N GLN A 131 -12.62 -4.70 13.19
CA GLN A 131 -13.83 -4.32 12.47
C GLN A 131 -14.26 -5.31 11.37
N ILE A 132 -13.41 -6.30 11.04
CA ILE A 132 -13.72 -7.36 10.08
C ILE A 132 -13.81 -8.67 10.87
N ASP A 133 -15.02 -9.19 11.01
CA ASP A 133 -15.21 -10.50 11.62
C ASP A 133 -15.08 -11.65 10.60
N GLY A 134 -15.25 -12.89 11.07
CA GLY A 134 -15.13 -14.07 10.21
C GLY A 134 -16.30 -14.25 9.23
N ASP A 135 -17.47 -13.67 9.50
CA ASP A 135 -18.62 -13.69 8.59
C ASP A 135 -18.39 -12.70 7.44
N ASP A 136 -17.86 -11.51 7.75
CA ASP A 136 -17.44 -10.51 6.77
C ASP A 136 -16.40 -11.06 5.79
N GLU A 137 -15.36 -11.73 6.28
CA GLU A 137 -14.34 -12.33 5.42
C GLU A 137 -14.93 -13.40 4.50
N ARG A 138 -15.81 -14.26 5.03
CA ARG A 138 -16.51 -15.29 4.24
C ARG A 138 -17.42 -14.67 3.18
N ALA A 139 -18.16 -13.62 3.52
CA ALA A 139 -19.02 -12.91 2.58
C ALA A 139 -18.22 -12.25 1.46
N ALA A 140 -17.09 -11.61 1.79
CA ALA A 140 -16.20 -11.01 0.81
C ALA A 140 -15.57 -12.05 -0.13
N ALA A 141 -15.16 -13.21 0.41
CA ALA A 141 -14.64 -14.33 -0.37
C ALA A 141 -15.70 -14.89 -1.32
N ALA A 142 -16.92 -15.13 -0.84
CA ALA A 142 -18.04 -15.64 -1.63
C ALA A 142 -18.38 -14.68 -2.78
N GLU A 143 -18.48 -13.38 -2.51
CA GLU A 143 -18.76 -12.37 -3.53
C GLU A 143 -17.68 -12.33 -4.61
N LEU A 144 -16.41 -12.39 -4.21
CA LEU A 144 -15.30 -12.41 -5.12
C LEU A 144 -15.28 -13.69 -5.98
N ALA A 145 -15.54 -14.85 -5.35
CA ALA A 145 -15.63 -16.14 -6.03
C ALA A 145 -16.74 -16.12 -7.09
N ARG A 146 -17.96 -15.70 -6.73
CA ARG A 146 -19.09 -15.57 -7.68
C ARG A 146 -18.71 -14.73 -8.90
N LYS A 147 -18.09 -13.56 -8.69
CA LYS A 147 -17.65 -12.68 -9.78
C LYS A 147 -16.59 -13.32 -10.67
N HIS A 148 -15.65 -14.07 -10.11
CA HIS A 148 -14.60 -14.73 -10.90
C HIS A 148 -15.11 -15.94 -11.66
N VAL A 149 -15.94 -16.77 -11.03
CA VAL A 149 -16.58 -17.93 -11.64
C VAL A 149 -17.45 -17.48 -12.82
N ALA A 150 -18.31 -16.47 -12.64
CA ALA A 150 -19.14 -15.93 -13.71
C ALA A 150 -18.33 -15.41 -14.92
N ARG A 151 -17.17 -14.77 -14.69
CA ARG A 151 -16.29 -14.26 -15.76
C ARG A 151 -15.51 -15.33 -16.50
N THR A 152 -15.46 -16.54 -15.97
CA THR A 152 -14.67 -17.66 -16.52
C THR A 152 -15.56 -18.75 -17.12
N ARG A 153 -16.85 -18.48 -17.29
CA ARG A 153 -17.77 -19.36 -18.02
C ARG A 153 -17.22 -19.70 -19.41
N GLY A 154 -17.38 -20.95 -19.83
CA GLY A 154 -16.84 -21.47 -21.10
C GLY A 154 -15.39 -21.98 -21.03
N LEU A 155 -14.73 -21.90 -19.86
CA LEU A 155 -13.47 -22.61 -19.61
C LEU A 155 -13.74 -23.95 -18.92
N ASP A 156 -12.78 -24.86 -19.01
CA ASP A 156 -12.77 -26.10 -18.22
C ASP A 156 -12.76 -25.81 -16.71
N ARG A 157 -13.43 -26.65 -15.94
CA ARG A 157 -13.64 -26.47 -14.50
C ARG A 157 -12.34 -26.24 -13.74
N ASP A 158 -11.31 -27.04 -13.99
CA ASP A 158 -10.01 -26.94 -13.30
C ASP A 158 -9.34 -25.59 -13.53
N ARG A 159 -9.42 -25.07 -14.77
CA ARG A 159 -8.92 -23.72 -15.09
C ARG A 159 -9.74 -22.64 -14.40
N ARG A 160 -11.06 -22.81 -14.26
CA ARG A 160 -11.92 -21.87 -13.52
C ARG A 160 -11.56 -21.85 -12.04
N VAL A 161 -11.46 -23.01 -11.41
CA VAL A 161 -11.04 -23.17 -10.01
C VAL A 161 -9.69 -22.50 -9.78
N ARG A 162 -8.66 -22.87 -10.55
CA ARG A 162 -7.31 -22.30 -10.39
C ARG A 162 -7.30 -20.77 -10.54
N ARG A 163 -8.05 -20.23 -11.51
CA ARG A 163 -8.13 -18.77 -11.71
C ARG A 163 -8.85 -18.06 -10.58
N ALA A 164 -9.96 -18.62 -10.09
CA ALA A 164 -10.74 -18.04 -9.01
C ALA A 164 -9.98 -18.11 -7.68
N VAL A 165 -9.49 -19.30 -7.29
CA VAL A 165 -8.68 -19.48 -6.08
C VAL A 165 -7.45 -18.59 -6.12
N GLY A 166 -6.72 -18.56 -7.25
CA GLY A 166 -5.56 -17.68 -7.39
C GLY A 166 -5.89 -16.19 -7.25
N ALA A 167 -7.10 -15.76 -7.67
CA ALA A 167 -7.55 -14.38 -7.45
C ALA A 167 -7.84 -14.09 -5.97
N LEU A 168 -8.50 -15.01 -5.26
CA LEU A 168 -8.75 -14.90 -3.83
C LEU A 168 -7.44 -14.91 -3.02
N SER A 169 -6.48 -15.77 -3.37
CA SER A 169 -5.16 -15.83 -2.72
C SER A 169 -4.38 -14.52 -2.85
N ARG A 170 -4.42 -13.86 -4.03
CA ARG A 170 -3.81 -12.53 -4.23
C ARG A 170 -4.51 -11.43 -3.43
N LYS A 171 -5.74 -11.66 -2.99
CA LYS A 171 -6.49 -10.78 -2.07
C LYS A 171 -6.26 -11.13 -0.60
N GLY A 172 -5.47 -12.16 -0.31
CA GLY A 172 -5.05 -12.56 1.03
C GLY A 172 -5.99 -13.53 1.73
N HIS A 173 -7.01 -14.05 1.05
CA HIS A 173 -7.93 -15.02 1.64
C HIS A 173 -7.19 -16.31 1.99
N ASN A 174 -7.54 -16.91 3.13
CA ASN A 174 -6.99 -18.20 3.54
C ASN A 174 -7.30 -19.25 2.45
N PRO A 175 -6.38 -20.16 2.11
CA PRO A 175 -6.63 -21.20 1.12
C PRO A 175 -7.94 -21.96 1.35
N SER A 176 -8.22 -22.41 2.58
CA SER A 176 -9.45 -23.15 2.90
C SER A 176 -10.72 -22.35 2.58
N VAL A 177 -10.78 -21.08 3.00
CA VAL A 177 -11.90 -20.16 2.72
C VAL A 177 -12.03 -19.91 1.22
N ALA A 178 -10.91 -19.74 0.52
CA ALA A 178 -10.91 -19.51 -0.92
C ALA A 178 -11.45 -20.71 -1.71
N PHE A 179 -11.01 -21.92 -1.37
CA PHE A 179 -11.49 -23.15 -2.00
C PHE A 179 -12.98 -23.37 -1.72
N ALA A 180 -13.42 -23.23 -0.46
CA ALA A 180 -14.83 -23.36 -0.09
C ALA A 180 -15.71 -22.37 -0.86
N ALA A 181 -15.36 -21.08 -0.87
CA ALA A 181 -16.12 -20.05 -1.59
C ALA A 181 -16.21 -20.31 -3.11
N VAL A 182 -15.15 -20.84 -3.72
CA VAL A 182 -15.13 -21.20 -5.15
C VAL A 182 -15.97 -22.45 -5.43
N LYS A 183 -15.91 -23.47 -4.55
CA LYS A 183 -16.76 -24.67 -4.62
C LYS A 183 -18.23 -24.28 -4.59
N ASP A 184 -18.62 -23.46 -3.61
CA ASP A 184 -20.01 -23.01 -3.45
C ASP A 184 -20.48 -22.17 -4.64
N ALA A 185 -19.62 -21.29 -5.17
CA ALA A 185 -19.93 -20.48 -6.33
C ALA A 185 -20.12 -21.31 -7.62
N LEU A 186 -19.34 -22.37 -7.83
CA LEU A 186 -19.51 -23.30 -8.96
C LEU A 186 -20.76 -24.17 -8.81
N ALA A 187 -21.01 -24.69 -7.60
CA ALA A 187 -22.21 -25.45 -7.30
C ALA A 187 -23.48 -24.63 -7.56
N ALA A 188 -23.46 -23.33 -7.22
CA ALA A 188 -24.56 -22.41 -7.52
C ALA A 188 -24.82 -22.18 -9.03
N GLU A 189 -23.85 -22.46 -9.90
CA GLU A 189 -24.03 -22.46 -11.37
C GLU A 189 -24.46 -23.83 -11.91
N GLY A 190 -24.66 -24.84 -11.06
CA GLY A 190 -25.02 -26.20 -11.44
C GLY A 190 -23.81 -27.11 -11.72
N GLU A 191 -22.60 -26.67 -11.38
CA GLU A 191 -21.35 -27.46 -11.52
C GLU A 191 -20.96 -28.14 -10.21
N SER A 192 -21.89 -28.92 -9.66
CA SER A 192 -21.75 -29.62 -8.38
C SER A 192 -21.29 -31.07 -8.57
N GLU A 193 -20.00 -31.32 -8.84
CA GLU A 193 -19.41 -32.65 -8.63
C GLU A 193 -17.87 -32.59 -8.45
N ASP A 194 -17.41 -33.26 -7.39
CA ASP A 194 -16.07 -33.71 -6.99
C ASP A 194 -14.90 -32.70 -7.03
N LEU A 195 -14.61 -32.08 -5.87
CA LEU A 195 -13.32 -31.45 -5.56
C LEU A 195 -12.50 -32.26 -4.57
N ASP A 196 -13.06 -33.37 -4.07
CA ASP A 196 -12.42 -34.18 -3.03
C ASP A 196 -11.23 -35.00 -3.62
N ASP A 197 -11.17 -35.16 -4.95
CA ASP A 197 -10.08 -35.86 -5.67
C ASP A 197 -8.81 -35.01 -5.90
N LEU A 198 -8.83 -33.70 -5.64
CA LEU A 198 -7.68 -32.80 -5.86
C LEU A 198 -6.79 -32.61 -4.63
N ILE A 199 -7.24 -33.08 -3.45
CA ILE A 199 -6.46 -33.05 -2.20
C ILE A 199 -5.63 -34.35 -2.04
N SER A 200 -5.91 -35.39 -2.83
CA SER A 200 -5.27 -36.71 -2.73
C SER A 200 -4.06 -36.94 -3.65
N LEU A 201 -3.47 -35.89 -4.24
CA LEU A 201 -2.37 -36.02 -5.23
C LEU A 201 -1.02 -35.40 -4.82
N ASP A 202 -0.80 -35.19 -3.51
CA ASP A 202 0.53 -34.83 -2.98
C ASP A 202 0.90 -35.72 -1.76
N ASP A 203 0.97 -37.03 -1.96
CA ASP A 203 1.73 -37.97 -1.10
C ASP A 203 2.93 -38.54 -1.89
#